data_AF-R1CZL4-F1
#
_entry.id   AF-R1CZL4-F1
#
_cell.length_a   1.000
_cell.length_b   1.000
_cell.length_c   1.000
_cell.angle_alpha   90.00
_cell.angle_beta   90.00
_cell.angle_gamma   90.00
#
_symmetry.space_group_name_H-M   'P 1'
#
loop_
_entity.id
_entity.type
_entity.pdbx_description
1 polymer ?
#
loop_
_entity_poly.entity_id
_entity_poly.type
_entity_poly.pdbx_seq_one_letter_code
_entity_poly.pdbx_strand_id
1 'polypeptide(L)'
;ESTRLAYEKHRPTHVIHLAAMVGGLFKNMSHKVEFWQQNVAINDNVMHWAKEYKVQKLVSCLSTCIFPDKTSYPIDETMIHSGPPH
;
A
#
# COMPACT_ATOMS: atom_id res chain seq x y z
N GLU A 1 0.80 15.62 -8.57
CA GLU A 1 1.42 16.93 -8.23
C GLU A 1 1.45 17.21 -6.73
N SER A 2 0.33 17.07 -6.02
CA SER A 2 0.25 17.34 -4.57
C SER A 2 1.24 16.55 -3.71
N THR A 3 1.50 15.27 -4.03
CA THR A 3 2.50 14.47 -3.30
C THR A 3 3.90 15.07 -3.42
N ARG A 4 4.33 15.46 -4.63
CA ARG A 4 5.62 16.14 -4.86
C ARG A 4 5.77 17.37 -3.97
N LEU A 5 4.75 18.23 -3.95
CA LEU A 5 4.75 19.46 -3.16
C LEU A 5 4.86 19.18 -1.66
N ALA A 6 4.24 18.10 -1.17
CA ALA A 6 4.36 17.69 0.23
C ALA A 6 5.80 17.26 0.57
N TYR A 7 6.45 16.47 -0.29
CA TYR A 7 7.85 16.09 -0.12
C TYR A 7 8.81 17.27 -0.22
N GLU A 8 8.55 18.20 -1.14
CA GLU A 8 9.33 19.42 -1.29
C GLU A 8 9.29 20.31 -0.05
N LYS A 9 8.08 20.51 0.50
CA LYS A 9 7.83 21.32 1.69
C LYS A 9 8.44 20.71 2.94
N HIS A 10 8.26 19.40 3.15
CA HIS A 10 8.60 18.74 4.42
C HIS A 10 9.97 18.08 4.43
N ARG A 11 10.55 17.78 3.25
CA ARG A 11 11.86 17.10 3.09
C ARG A 11 12.06 15.95 4.09
N PRO A 12 11.14 14.96 4.13
CA PRO A 12 11.17 13.94 5.17
C PRO A 12 12.41 13.06 5.05
N THR A 13 12.99 12.68 6.19
CA THR A 13 14.01 11.61 6.24
C THR A 13 13.37 10.23 6.36
N HIS A 14 12.17 10.15 6.94
CA HIS A 14 11.42 8.92 7.18
C HIS A 14 9.95 9.11 6.82
N VAL A 15 9.31 8.06 6.30
CA VAL A 15 7.88 8.08 5.94
C VAL A 15 7.18 6.86 6.55
N ILE A 16 6.07 7.11 7.24
CA ILE A 16 5.11 6.09 7.65
C ILE A 16 3.89 6.25 6.75
N HIS A 17 3.74 5.34 5.79
CA HIS A 17 2.70 5.39 4.77
C HIS A 17 1.46 4.61 5.21
N LEU A 18 0.47 5.34 5.73
CA LEU A 18 -0.82 4.83 6.20
C LEU A 18 -1.99 5.16 5.25
N ALA A 19 -1.72 5.90 4.17
CA ALA A 19 -2.78 6.36 3.27
C ALA A 19 -3.18 5.23 2.30
N ALA A 20 -4.47 4.93 2.23
CA ALA A 20 -5.05 3.97 1.32
C ALA A 20 -6.53 4.30 1.10
N MET A 21 -7.09 3.89 -0.04
CA MET A 21 -8.52 3.72 -0.16
C MET A 21 -8.92 2.48 0.63
N VAL A 22 -9.64 2.68 1.74
CA VAL A 22 -10.07 1.62 2.66
C VAL A 22 -11.60 1.48 2.67
N GLY A 23 -12.07 0.27 2.98
CA GLY A 23 -13.50 -0.02 3.08
C GLY A 23 -13.78 -1.39 3.68
N GLY A 24 -15.04 -1.62 4.06
CA GLY A 24 -15.50 -2.94 4.46
C GLY A 24 -15.64 -3.91 3.28
N LEU A 25 -15.91 -5.18 3.57
CA LEU A 25 -16.02 -6.28 2.60
C LEU A 25 -16.88 -5.92 1.38
N PHE A 26 -18.13 -5.49 1.62
CA PHE A 26 -19.06 -5.16 0.54
C PHE A 26 -18.60 -3.99 -0.33
N LYS A 27 -17.93 -2.99 0.27
CA LYS A 27 -17.44 -1.82 -0.46
C LYS A 27 -16.26 -2.19 -1.37
N ASN A 28 -15.31 -2.98 -0.86
CA ASN A 28 -14.21 -3.54 -1.64
C ASN A 28 -14.73 -4.39 -2.82
N MET A 29 -15.71 -5.27 -2.57
CA MET A 29 -16.25 -6.16 -3.59
C MET A 29 -17.04 -5.44 -4.69
N SER A 30 -17.71 -4.33 -4.36
CA SER A 30 -18.51 -3.54 -5.31
C SER A 30 -17.67 -2.58 -6.15
N HIS A 31 -16.48 -2.18 -5.67
CA HIS A 31 -15.66 -1.13 -6.28
C HIS A 31 -14.20 -1.61 -6.56
N LYS A 32 -14.04 -2.88 -6.96
CA LYS A 32 -12.72 -3.54 -7.08
C LYS A 32 -11.72 -2.74 -7.91
N VAL A 33 -12.18 -2.18 -9.03
CA VAL A 33 -11.32 -1.42 -9.96
C VAL A 33 -10.92 -0.09 -9.34
N GLU A 34 -11.82 0.63 -8.68
CA GLU A 34 -11.46 1.88 -8.01
C GLU A 34 -10.49 1.65 -6.85
N PHE A 35 -10.73 0.61 -6.03
CA PHE A 35 -9.80 0.23 -4.96
C PHE A 35 -8.41 -0.07 -5.49
N TRP A 36 -8.31 -0.81 -6.60
CA TRP A 36 -7.03 -1.07 -7.25
C TRP A 36 -6.38 0.23 -7.76
N GLN A 37 -7.08 0.99 -8.60
CA GLN A 37 -6.55 2.19 -9.24
C GLN A 37 -6.09 3.24 -8.22
N GLN A 38 -6.92 3.52 -7.20
CA GLN A 38 -6.58 4.51 -6.18
C GLN A 38 -5.39 4.06 -5.34
N ASN A 39 -5.38 2.81 -4.86
CA ASN A 39 -4.29 2.34 -4.02
C ASN A 39 -2.97 2.24 -4.80
N VAL A 40 -2.98 1.80 -6.06
CA VAL A 40 -1.78 1.82 -6.91
C VAL A 40 -1.29 3.24 -7.11
N ALA A 41 -2.17 4.18 -7.45
CA ALA A 41 -1.76 5.58 -7.66
C ALA A 41 -1.21 6.22 -6.36
N ILE A 42 -1.83 5.96 -5.21
CA ILE A 42 -1.35 6.45 -3.91
C ILE A 42 0.03 5.87 -3.60
N ASN A 43 0.17 4.55 -3.69
CA ASN A 43 1.39 3.82 -3.37
C ASN A 43 2.55 4.23 -4.28
N ASP A 44 2.31 4.29 -5.60
CA ASP A 44 3.31 4.68 -6.59
C ASP A 44 3.81 6.11 -6.35
N ASN A 45 2.90 7.06 -6.14
CA ASN A 45 3.30 8.45 -5.87
C ASN A 45 4.14 8.59 -4.60
N VAL A 46 3.75 7.94 -3.49
CA VAL A 46 4.48 8.02 -2.22
C VAL A 46 5.87 7.38 -2.35
N MET A 47 5.95 6.20 -2.97
CA MET A 47 7.23 5.51 -3.17
C MET A 47 8.15 6.24 -4.14
N HIS A 48 7.59 6.76 -5.24
CA HIS A 48 8.34 7.54 -6.23
C HIS A 48 8.99 8.77 -5.59
N TRP A 49 8.23 9.61 -4.90
CA TRP A 49 8.78 10.82 -4.29
C TRP A 49 9.67 10.53 -3.07
N ALA A 50 9.45 9.42 -2.35
CA ALA A 50 10.40 8.98 -1.34
C ALA A 50 11.78 8.68 -1.93
N LYS A 51 11.82 8.05 -3.11
CA LYS A 51 13.07 7.81 -3.85
C LYS A 51 13.72 9.12 -4.32
N GLU A 52 12.97 9.98 -5.01
CA GLU A 52 13.50 11.24 -5.57
C GLU A 52 14.04 12.19 -4.50
N TYR A 53 13.39 12.26 -3.34
CA TYR A 53 13.81 13.10 -2.21
C TYR A 53 14.76 12.39 -1.23
N LYS A 54 15.24 11.18 -1.56
CA LYS A 54 16.23 10.42 -0.77
C LYS A 54 15.79 10.16 0.68
N VAL A 55 14.52 9.79 0.87
CA VAL A 55 14.02 9.29 2.16
C VAL A 55 14.86 8.07 2.57
N GLN A 56 15.33 8.06 3.81
CA GLN A 56 16.19 6.99 4.35
C GLN A 56 15.40 5.70 4.60
N LYS A 57 14.15 5.82 5.07
CA LYS A 57 13.29 4.67 5.33
C LYS A 57 11.82 5.01 5.12
N LEU A 58 11.13 4.11 4.43
CA LEU A 58 9.69 4.15 4.22
C LEU A 58 9.09 2.85 4.78
N VAL A 59 8.06 2.97 5.61
CA VAL A 59 7.29 1.85 6.15
C VAL A 59 5.85 1.98 5.65
N SER A 60 5.42 1.06 4.79
CA SER A 60 4.04 0.99 4.27
C SER A 60 3.22 0.00 5.07
N CYS A 61 1.98 0.38 5.40
CA CYS A 61 1.03 -0.54 5.99
C CYS A 61 0.38 -1.43 4.92
N LEU A 62 0.51 -2.75 5.07
CA LEU A 62 -0.20 -3.74 4.26
C LEU A 62 -1.43 -4.27 5.02
N SER A 63 -2.18 -5.15 4.39
CA SER A 63 -3.35 -5.83 4.97
C SER A 63 -3.13 -7.33 4.99
N THR A 64 -3.74 -8.04 5.94
CA THR A 64 -3.78 -9.52 5.93
C THR A 64 -4.57 -10.06 4.73
N CYS A 65 -5.39 -9.24 4.07
CA CYS A 65 -6.14 -9.61 2.85
C CYS A 65 -5.25 -9.98 1.65
N ILE A 66 -3.95 -9.69 1.71
CA ILE A 66 -3.00 -10.04 0.65
C ILE A 66 -2.67 -11.54 0.61
N PHE A 67 -2.91 -12.26 1.71
CA PHE A 67 -2.56 -13.68 1.80
C PHE A 67 -3.55 -14.55 1.05
N PRO A 68 -3.13 -15.72 0.54
CA PRO A 68 -4.01 -16.61 -0.20
C PRO A 68 -5.17 -17.15 0.64
N ASP A 69 -6.35 -17.29 0.03
CA ASP A 69 -7.54 -17.88 0.67
C ASP A 69 -7.29 -19.35 1.10
N LYS A 70 -6.69 -20.13 0.20
CA LYS A 70 -6.40 -21.56 0.40
C LYS A 70 -4.96 -21.73 0.90
N THR A 71 -4.74 -21.52 2.19
CA THR A 71 -3.42 -21.60 2.82
C THR A 71 -3.43 -22.42 4.12
N SER A 72 -2.26 -22.77 4.64
CA SER A 72 -2.08 -23.46 5.93
C SER A 72 -1.90 -22.45 7.08
N TYR A 73 -2.23 -22.86 8.31
CA TYR A 73 -2.07 -22.04 9.50
C TYR A 73 -0.95 -22.57 10.41
N PRO A 74 -0.23 -21.70 11.13
CA PRO A 74 -0.31 -20.23 11.10
C PRO A 74 0.22 -19.65 9.79
N ILE A 75 -0.27 -18.46 9.41
CA ILE A 75 0.22 -17.73 8.23
C ILE A 75 1.45 -16.91 8.64
N ASP A 76 2.52 -16.97 7.84
CA ASP A 76 3.71 -16.13 7.97
C ASP A 76 4.04 -15.35 6.69
N GLU A 77 5.02 -14.46 6.75
CA GLU A 77 5.39 -13.56 5.66
C GLU A 77 5.89 -14.30 4.40
N THR A 78 6.38 -15.54 4.52
CA THR A 78 6.87 -16.34 3.39
C THR A 78 5.74 -16.82 2.48
N MET A 79 4.49 -16.78 2.97
CA MET A 79 3.30 -17.33 2.30
C MET A 79 2.57 -16.34 1.38
N ILE A 80 3.00 -15.07 1.33
CA ILE A 80 2.34 -14.00 0.58
C ILE A 80 2.18 -14.31 -0.92
N HIS A 81 3.12 -15.06 -1.50
CA HIS A 81 3.14 -15.40 -2.92
C HIS A 81 2.69 -16.83 -3.23
N SER A 82 2.12 -17.54 -2.25
CA SER A 82 1.70 -18.94 -2.42
C SER A 82 0.38 -19.12 -3.18
N GLY A 83 -0.30 -18.03 -3.55
CA GLY A 83 -1.56 -18.08 -4.28
C GLY A 83 -2.21 -16.69 -4.48
N PRO A 84 -3.39 -16.63 -5.11
CA PRO A 84 -4.14 -15.39 -5.26
C PRO A 84 -4.69 -14.90 -3.90
N PRO A 85 -4.72 -13.57 -3.64
CA PRO A 85 -5.35 -12.99 -2.46
C PRO A 85 -6.83 -13.38 -2.33
N HIS A 86 -7.35 -13.40 -1.10
CA HIS A 86 -8.76 -13.69 -0.80
C HIS A 86 -9.71 -12.51 -1.02
#